data_AF-A0AAP0ZMD5-F1
#
_entry.id   AF-A0AAP0ZMD5-F1
#
_cell.length_a   1.000
_cell.length_b   1.000
_cell.length_c   1.000
_cell.angle_alpha   90.00
_cell.angle_beta   90.00
_cell.angle_gamma   90.00
#
_symmetry.space_group_name_H-M   'P 1'
#
loop_
_entity.id
_entity.type
_entity.pdbx_description
1 polymer ?
#
loop_
_entity_poly.entity_id
_entity_poly.type
_entity_poly.pdbx_seq_one_letter_code
_entity_poly.pdbx_strand_id
1 'polypeptide(L)'
;MQLTFGDAEYNGKRKRTRREVFLAEMDQVVPWKDLLALIEPHYPKSGQPGRQPYRLEAMLRIHFLQQWYALSDPSAEEALYDTVSMRRFAKIGGLDEVPDETTILNFRHLLERHDLARKLFNRVNAHLSR
;
A
#
# COMPACT_ATOMS: atom_id res chain seq x y z
N MET A 1 -12.70 27.26 -5.05
CA MET A 1 -13.80 26.40 -4.56
C MET A 1 -14.21 26.91 -3.20
N GLN A 2 -15.42 27.45 -3.07
CA GLN A 2 -15.94 27.99 -1.82
C GLN A 2 -16.61 26.85 -1.06
N LEU A 3 -16.00 26.43 0.05
CA LEU A 3 -16.59 25.45 0.96
C LEU A 3 -17.83 26.08 1.59
N THR A 4 -18.99 25.45 1.40
CA THR A 4 -20.23 25.92 2.01
C THR A 4 -20.23 25.49 3.49
N PHE A 5 -20.96 26.21 4.34
CA PHE A 5 -21.08 25.89 5.77
C PHE A 5 -21.53 24.44 6.02
N GLY A 6 -22.31 23.85 5.11
CA GLY A 6 -22.72 22.43 5.18
C GLY A 6 -21.58 21.43 4.99
N ASP A 7 -20.57 21.76 4.16
CA ASP A 7 -19.40 20.90 3.92
C ASP A 7 -18.45 20.88 5.11
N ALA A 8 -18.37 21.99 5.86
CA ALA A 8 -17.56 22.10 7.07
C ALA A 8 -18.17 21.33 8.26
N GLU A 9 -19.50 21.39 8.43
CA GLU A 9 -20.20 20.65 9.48
C GLU A 9 -20.21 19.13 9.25
N TYR A 10 -20.24 18.69 8.00
CA TYR A 10 -20.19 17.26 7.66
C TYR A 10 -18.80 16.66 7.87
N ASN A 11 -17.73 17.41 7.59
CA ASN A 11 -16.36 16.96 7.84
C ASN A 11 -16.04 16.77 9.33
N GLY A 12 -16.66 17.55 10.22
CA GLY A 12 -16.50 17.39 11.68
C GLY A 12 -17.24 16.19 12.29
N LYS A 13 -18.27 15.65 11.59
CA LYS A 13 -19.16 14.58 12.08
C LYS A 13 -19.04 13.27 11.30
N ARG A 14 -18.13 13.16 10.33
CA ARG A 14 -17.98 11.93 9.55
C ARG A 14 -17.48 10.79 10.43
N LYS A 15 -18.34 9.80 10.65
CA LYS A 15 -17.97 8.54 11.31
C LYS A 15 -16.84 7.88 10.52
N ARG A 16 -15.70 7.64 11.18
CA ARG A 16 -14.62 6.83 10.60
C ARG A 16 -15.13 5.42 10.34
N THR A 17 -14.92 4.93 9.13
CA THR A 17 -15.27 3.57 8.77
C THR A 17 -14.35 2.58 9.49
N ARG A 18 -14.83 1.34 9.72
CA ARG A 18 -13.99 0.27 10.29
C ARG A 18 -12.69 0.07 9.49
N ARG A 19 -12.78 0.21 8.16
CA ARG A 19 -11.62 0.17 7.25
C ARG A 19 -10.61 1.27 7.55
N GLU A 20 -11.06 2.52 7.65
CA GLU A 20 -10.17 3.65 7.94
C GLU A 20 -9.47 3.50 9.31
N VAL A 21 -10.19 3.00 10.31
CA VAL A 21 -9.61 2.71 11.64
C VAL A 21 -8.55 1.61 11.52
N PHE A 22 -8.89 0.47 10.93
CA PHE A 22 -7.97 -0.65 10.74
C PHE A 22 -6.71 -0.25 9.96
N LEU A 23 -6.86 0.44 8.84
CA LEU A 23 -5.72 0.88 8.03
C LEU A 23 -4.84 1.89 8.78
N ALA A 24 -5.43 2.76 9.61
CA ALA A 24 -4.66 3.68 10.44
C ALA A 24 -3.88 2.94 11.53
N GLU A 25 -4.47 1.93 12.16
CA GLU A 25 -3.80 1.08 13.16
C GLU A 25 -2.65 0.30 12.52
N MET A 26 -2.90 -0.35 11.37
CA MET A 26 -1.87 -1.09 10.66
C MET A 26 -0.72 -0.19 10.15
N ASP A 27 -1.01 1.08 9.80
CA ASP A 27 0.04 2.05 9.43
C ASP A 27 1.03 2.28 10.58
N GLN A 28 0.57 2.18 11.84
CA GLN A 28 1.41 2.34 13.03
C GLN A 28 2.10 1.05 13.47
N VAL A 29 1.42 -0.09 13.32
CA VAL A 29 1.85 -1.37 13.90
C VAL A 29 2.83 -2.13 12.97
N VAL A 30 2.73 -1.95 11.66
CA VAL A 30 3.64 -2.63 10.73
C VAL A 30 5.01 -1.92 10.70
N PRO A 31 6.13 -2.66 10.84
CA PRO A 31 7.47 -2.06 10.84
C PRO A 31 7.96 -1.73 9.42
N TRP A 32 7.31 -0.76 8.75
CA TRP A 32 7.52 -0.47 7.33
C TRP A 32 8.99 -0.28 6.95
N LYS A 33 9.76 0.49 7.73
CA LYS A 33 11.17 0.76 7.45
C LYS A 33 12.00 -0.53 7.38
N ASP A 34 11.79 -1.44 8.32
CA ASP A 34 12.49 -2.72 8.37
C ASP A 34 12.12 -3.62 7.19
N LEU A 35 10.85 -3.62 6.81
CA LEU A 35 10.37 -4.41 5.67
C LEU A 35 10.90 -3.86 4.34
N LEU A 36 10.95 -2.53 4.19
CA LEU A 36 11.50 -1.88 3.00
C LEU A 36 12.98 -2.23 2.84
N ALA A 37 13.77 -2.17 3.91
CA ALA A 37 15.19 -2.51 3.90
C ALA A 37 15.48 -3.95 3.46
N LEU A 38 14.53 -4.89 3.66
CA LEU A 38 14.66 -6.27 3.18
C LEU A 38 14.44 -6.40 1.66
N ILE A 39 13.64 -5.51 1.07
CA ILE A 39 13.24 -5.58 -0.34
C ILE A 39 14.13 -4.70 -1.21
N GLU A 40 14.59 -3.56 -0.70
CA GLU A 40 15.38 -2.55 -1.40
C GLU A 40 16.56 -3.12 -2.21
N PRO A 41 17.36 -4.10 -1.71
CA PRO A 41 18.46 -4.67 -2.48
C PRO A 41 18.04 -5.41 -3.76
N HIS A 42 16.79 -5.84 -3.84
CA HIS A 42 16.23 -6.60 -4.96
C HIS A 42 15.35 -5.73 -5.88
N TYR A 43 15.01 -4.53 -5.45
CA TYR A 43 14.06 -3.67 -6.17
C TYR A 43 14.72 -2.98 -7.37
N PRO A 44 14.04 -2.88 -8.54
CA PRO A 44 14.62 -2.21 -9.69
C PRO A 44 14.97 -0.74 -9.38
N LYS A 45 16.10 -0.29 -9.90
CA LYS A 45 16.56 1.10 -9.76
C LYS A 45 16.03 1.95 -10.90
N SER A 46 15.74 3.21 -10.62
CA SER A 46 15.38 4.19 -11.64
C SER A 46 16.54 4.42 -12.63
N GLY A 47 16.20 4.88 -13.84
CA GLY A 47 17.17 5.23 -14.89
C GLY A 47 17.59 4.10 -15.82
N GLN A 48 17.01 2.90 -15.70
CA GLN A 48 17.15 1.85 -16.73
C GLN A 48 16.17 2.07 -17.90
N PRO A 49 16.51 1.63 -19.13
CA PRO A 49 15.59 1.66 -20.27
C PRO A 49 14.31 0.89 -19.96
N GLY A 50 13.15 1.51 -20.18
CA GLY A 50 11.83 0.91 -19.96
C GLY A 50 10.96 1.69 -18.97
N ARG A 51 9.85 1.06 -18.55
CA ARG A 51 8.93 1.63 -17.55
C ARG A 51 9.67 1.82 -16.23
N GLN A 52 9.58 3.02 -15.67
CA GLN A 52 10.18 3.29 -14.36
C GLN A 52 9.48 2.45 -13.28
N PRO A 53 10.23 1.90 -12.32
CA PRO A 53 9.63 1.17 -11.22
C PRO A 53 8.75 2.11 -10.39
N TYR A 54 7.60 1.59 -9.94
CA TYR A 54 6.74 2.32 -9.02
C TYR A 54 7.44 2.54 -7.66
N ARG A 55 6.94 3.44 -6.82
CA ARG A 55 7.52 3.67 -5.49
C ARG A 55 7.42 2.40 -4.64
N LEU A 56 8.56 1.90 -4.14
CA LEU A 56 8.64 0.66 -3.35
C LEU A 56 7.69 0.65 -2.15
N GLU A 57 7.61 1.75 -1.41
CA GLU A 57 6.71 1.84 -0.25
C GLU A 57 5.24 1.65 -0.63
N ALA A 58 4.81 2.24 -1.75
CA ALA A 58 3.44 2.08 -2.22
C ALA A 58 3.17 0.62 -2.62
N MET A 59 4.09 -0.01 -3.34
CA MET A 59 3.95 -1.42 -3.75
C MET A 59 3.88 -2.37 -2.53
N LEU A 60 4.72 -2.14 -1.52
CA LEU A 60 4.67 -2.93 -0.29
C LEU A 60 3.31 -2.76 0.43
N ARG A 61 2.80 -1.54 0.51
CA ARG A 61 1.49 -1.27 1.14
C ARG A 61 0.34 -1.90 0.36
N ILE A 62 0.39 -1.86 -0.97
CA ILE A 62 -0.59 -2.55 -1.85
C ILE A 62 -0.53 -4.05 -1.60
N HIS A 63 0.66 -4.63 -1.50
CA HIS A 63 0.78 -6.06 -1.20
C HIS A 63 0.14 -6.42 0.15
N PHE A 64 0.30 -5.59 1.18
CA PHE A 64 -0.40 -5.80 2.46
C PHE A 64 -1.92 -5.63 2.33
N LEU A 65 -2.41 -4.68 1.53
CA LEU A 65 -3.83 -4.58 1.21
C LEU A 65 -4.36 -5.85 0.53
N GLN A 66 -3.59 -6.44 -0.40
CA GLN A 66 -3.93 -7.72 -1.02
C GLN A 66 -4.09 -8.82 0.02
N GLN A 67 -3.18 -8.92 1.00
CA GLN A 67 -3.27 -9.94 2.04
C GLN A 67 -4.45 -9.72 3.00
N TRP A 68 -4.68 -8.49 3.45
CA TRP A 68 -5.74 -8.22 4.44
C TRP A 68 -7.15 -8.26 3.87
N TYR A 69 -7.32 -7.94 2.58
CA TYR A 69 -8.62 -7.89 1.92
C TYR A 69 -8.81 -8.99 0.88
N ALA A 70 -7.88 -9.94 0.79
CA ALA A 70 -7.87 -11.04 -0.18
C ALA A 70 -8.03 -10.54 -1.64
N LEU A 71 -7.32 -9.47 -1.99
CA LEU A 71 -7.41 -8.88 -3.33
C LEU A 71 -6.43 -9.59 -4.28
N SER A 72 -6.92 -9.92 -5.47
CA SER A 72 -6.07 -10.30 -6.61
C SER A 72 -5.28 -9.08 -7.12
N ASP A 73 -4.36 -9.29 -8.05
CA ASP A 73 -3.63 -8.20 -8.72
C ASP A 73 -4.61 -7.20 -9.41
N PRO A 74 -5.61 -7.63 -10.21
CA PRO A 74 -6.59 -6.71 -10.80
C PRO A 74 -7.56 -6.10 -9.78
N SER A 75 -8.01 -6.86 -8.77
CA SER A 75 -8.89 -6.30 -7.73
C SER A 75 -8.19 -5.28 -6.85
N ALA A 76 -6.85 -5.36 -6.71
CA ALA A 76 -6.08 -4.34 -6.00
C ALA A 76 -6.01 -3.02 -6.78
N GLU A 77 -5.81 -3.07 -8.10
CA GLU A 77 -5.89 -1.89 -8.96
C GLU A 77 -7.27 -1.22 -8.83
N GLU A 78 -8.35 -1.97 -9.02
CA GLU A 78 -9.73 -1.47 -8.92
C GLU A 78 -10.01 -0.85 -7.54
N ALA A 79 -9.60 -1.52 -6.46
CA ALA A 79 -9.78 -1.02 -5.10
C ALA A 79 -9.04 0.31 -4.83
N LEU A 80 -7.90 0.55 -5.48
CA LEU A 80 -7.15 1.81 -5.37
C LEU A 80 -7.84 2.96 -6.13
N TYR A 81 -8.61 2.67 -7.18
CA TYR A 81 -9.46 3.66 -7.84
C TYR A 81 -10.71 3.98 -7.01
N ASP A 82 -11.39 2.96 -6.50
CA ASP A 82 -12.71 3.12 -5.88
C ASP A 82 -12.66 3.52 -4.40
N THR A 83 -11.64 3.09 -3.67
CA THR A 83 -11.56 3.25 -2.21
C THR A 83 -10.46 4.22 -1.80
N VAL A 84 -10.85 5.49 -1.59
CA VAL A 84 -9.95 6.57 -1.17
C VAL A 84 -9.09 6.22 0.05
N SER A 85 -9.62 5.48 1.03
CA SER A 85 -8.85 5.08 2.21
C SER A 85 -7.74 4.07 1.91
N MET A 86 -7.93 3.16 0.96
CA MET A 86 -6.90 2.22 0.49
C MET A 86 -5.84 2.94 -0.32
N ARG A 87 -6.24 3.84 -1.23
CA ARG A 87 -5.32 4.69 -1.99
C ARG A 87 -4.46 5.56 -1.07
N ARG A 88 -5.07 6.20 -0.07
CA ARG A 88 -4.36 6.99 0.94
C ARG A 88 -3.42 6.13 1.78
N PHE A 89 -3.86 4.92 2.17
CA PHE A 89 -3.02 3.98 2.90
C PHE A 89 -1.78 3.58 2.10
N ALA A 90 -1.92 3.36 0.79
CA ALA A 90 -0.82 3.09 -0.14
C ALA A 90 0.09 4.31 -0.42
N LYS A 91 -0.19 5.48 0.17
CA LYS A 91 0.55 6.75 -0.02
C LYS A 91 0.59 7.19 -1.48
N ILE A 92 -0.49 6.93 -2.22
CA ILE A 92 -0.70 7.39 -3.60
C ILE A 92 -1.50 8.70 -3.53
N GLY A 93 -0.89 9.79 -4.01
CA GLY A 93 -1.53 11.11 -4.07
C GLY A 93 -2.72 11.14 -5.04
N GLY A 94 -3.56 12.18 -4.92
CA GLY A 94 -4.75 12.32 -5.77
C GLY A 94 -4.45 12.47 -7.26
N LEU A 95 -3.29 13.03 -7.61
CA LEU A 95 -2.82 13.18 -8.99
C LEU A 95 -1.86 12.06 -9.42
N ASP A 96 -1.41 11.22 -8.50
CA ASP A 96 -0.48 10.13 -8.81
C ASP A 96 -1.23 9.01 -9.52
N GLU A 97 -0.63 8.45 -10.57
CA GLU A 97 -1.15 7.30 -11.30
C GLU A 97 -1.19 6.06 -10.39
N VAL A 98 -2.29 5.30 -10.44
CA VAL A 98 -2.41 4.03 -9.72
C VAL A 98 -1.62 2.96 -10.50
N PRO A 99 -0.81 2.13 -9.84
CA PRO A 99 -0.12 1.04 -10.54
C PRO A 99 -1.15 0.05 -11.08
N ASP A 100 -1.01 -0.29 -12.35
CA ASP A 100 -1.84 -1.31 -12.99
C ASP A 100 -1.57 -2.72 -12.45
N GLU A 101 -2.47 -3.66 -12.75
CA GLU A 101 -2.39 -5.08 -12.42
C GLU A 101 -0.99 -5.65 -12.74
N THR A 102 -0.44 -5.33 -13.91
CA THR A 102 0.85 -5.86 -14.35
C THR A 102 2.00 -5.36 -13.45
N THR A 103 1.94 -4.11 -13.00
CA THR A 103 2.91 -3.54 -12.05
C THR A 103 2.82 -4.23 -10.68
N ILE A 104 1.61 -4.52 -10.21
CA ILE A 104 1.36 -5.25 -8.95
C ILE A 104 1.86 -6.71 -9.06
N LEU A 105 1.54 -7.38 -10.16
CA LEU A 105 2.01 -8.73 -10.48
C LEU A 105 3.54 -8.82 -10.48
N ASN A 106 4.23 -7.88 -11.14
CA ASN A 106 5.69 -7.86 -11.18
C ASN A 106 6.32 -7.73 -9.78
N PHE A 107 5.69 -6.94 -8.90
CA PHE A 107 6.14 -6.85 -7.51
C PHE A 107 5.96 -8.17 -6.76
N ARG A 108 4.82 -8.83 -6.92
CA ARG A 108 4.59 -10.15 -6.32
C ARG A 108 5.62 -11.18 -6.79
N HIS A 109 5.90 -11.23 -8.08
CA HIS A 109 6.94 -12.10 -8.63
C HIS A 109 8.35 -11.77 -8.11
N LEU A 110 8.65 -10.49 -7.86
CA LEU A 110 9.90 -10.09 -7.22
C LEU A 110 9.99 -10.67 -5.79
N LEU A 111 8.91 -10.58 -5.01
CA LEU A 111 8.88 -11.13 -3.66
C LEU A 111 9.04 -12.65 -3.66
N GLU A 112 8.37 -13.35 -4.58
CA GLU A 112 8.46 -14.80 -4.76
C GLU A 112 9.88 -15.24 -5.17
N ARG A 113 10.46 -14.59 -6.18
CA ARG A 113 11.79 -14.91 -6.72
C ARG A 113 12.90 -14.84 -5.67
N HIS A 114 12.77 -13.94 -4.69
CA HIS A 114 13.78 -13.70 -3.67
C HIS A 114 13.41 -14.27 -2.28
N ASP A 115 12.35 -15.09 -2.21
CA ASP A 115 11.79 -15.67 -0.97
C ASP A 115 11.58 -14.61 0.11
N LEU A 116 11.06 -13.44 -0.30
CA LEU A 116 10.88 -12.29 0.58
C LEU A 116 9.59 -12.39 1.38
N ALA A 117 8.53 -13.01 0.84
CA ALA A 117 7.25 -13.15 1.54
C ALA A 117 7.43 -13.78 2.93
N ARG A 118 8.19 -14.87 3.03
CA ARG A 118 8.47 -15.54 4.31
C ARG A 118 9.32 -14.69 5.25
N LYS A 119 10.32 -13.97 4.72
CA LYS A 119 11.19 -13.07 5.51
C LYS A 119 10.40 -11.89 6.08
N LEU A 120 9.50 -11.31 5.29
CA LEU A 120 8.61 -10.23 5.70
C LEU A 120 7.68 -10.70 6.81
N PHE A 121 7.01 -11.85 6.63
CA PHE A 121 6.13 -12.43 7.64
C PHE A 121 6.86 -12.68 8.98
N ASN A 122 8.04 -13.31 8.93
CA ASN A 122 8.84 -13.56 10.12
C ASN A 122 9.27 -12.25 10.80
N ARG A 123 9.63 -11.21 10.03
CA ARG A 123 10.00 -9.90 10.57
C ARG A 123 8.83 -9.23 11.27
N VAL A 124 7.63 -9.26 10.68
CA VAL A 124 6.41 -8.73 11.30
C VAL A 124 6.12 -9.47 12.61
N ASN A 125 6.13 -10.81 12.61
CA ASN A 125 5.87 -11.58 13.83
C ASN A 125 6.90 -11.30 14.94
N ALA A 126 8.18 -11.21 14.59
CA ALA A 126 9.23 -10.89 15.53
C ALA A 126 9.12 -9.46 16.09
N HIS A 127 8.53 -8.53 15.33
CA HIS A 127 8.23 -7.18 15.81
C HIS A 127 7.04 -7.18 16.78
N LEU A 128 5.99 -7.92 16.47
CA LEU A 128 4.76 -8.00 17.28
C LEU A 128 4.90 -8.84 18.57
N SER A 129 5.94 -9.68 18.67
CA SER A 129 6.18 -10.52 19.85
C SER A 129 7.06 -9.84 20.92
N ARG A 130 7.37 -8.54 20.75
CA ARG A 130 8.15 -7.73 21.70
C ARG A 130 7.21 -6.95 22.61
#